data_AF-A0A9W8HNE4-F1
#
_entry.id   AF-A0A9W8HNE4-F1
#
_cell.length_a   1.000
_cell.length_b   1.000
_cell.length_c   1.000
_cell.angle_alpha   90.00
_cell.angle_beta   90.00
_cell.angle_gamma   90.00
#
_symmetry.space_group_name_H-M   'P 1'
#
loop_
_entity.id
_entity.type
_entity.pdbx_description
1 polymer ?
#
loop_
_entity_poly.entity_id
_entity_poly.type
_entity_poly.pdbx_seq_one_letter_code
_entity_poly.pdbx_strand_id
1 'polypeptide(L)'
;MGFDPIEACSGTYSGVDLDSRVFERGIYHMKAAELILQFLLTHLDGVRFKREFFDCWPIGDPRQARDFRTHAFKWLDELRRGSAEKGDEVGQWPTEVPVRRS
;
A
#
# COMPACT_ATOMS: atom_id res chain seq x y z
N MET A 1 -0.34 13.30 -20.70
CA MET A 1 -0.90 12.62 -19.51
C MET A 1 0.07 12.89 -18.37
N GLY A 2 0.02 14.07 -17.77
CA GLY A 2 0.94 14.47 -16.70
C GLY A 2 0.20 14.37 -15.38
N PHE A 3 0.59 13.42 -14.54
CA PHE A 3 0.28 13.51 -13.11
C PHE A 3 1.11 14.65 -12.56
N ASP A 4 0.47 15.70 -12.03
CA ASP A 4 1.15 16.78 -11.31
C ASP A 4 1.09 16.50 -9.80
N PRO A 5 2.22 16.13 -9.18
CA PRO A 5 2.30 15.89 -7.74
C PRO A 5 1.82 17.07 -6.91
N ILE A 6 2.01 18.31 -7.39
CA ILE A 6 1.69 19.53 -6.65
C ILE A 6 0.17 19.75 -6.60
N GLU A 7 -0.54 19.42 -7.68
CA GLU A 7 -2.00 19.46 -7.70
C GLU A 7 -2.61 18.30 -6.89
N ALA A 8 -2.03 17.10 -7.02
CA ALA A 8 -2.54 15.89 -6.39
C ALA A 8 -2.30 15.83 -4.87
N CYS A 9 -1.17 16.35 -4.39
CA CYS A 9 -0.81 16.38 -2.97
C CYS A 9 -1.23 17.70 -2.30
N SER A 10 -2.51 18.04 -2.40
CA SER A 10 -3.11 19.21 -1.75
C SER A 10 -3.96 18.82 -0.52
N GLY A 11 -4.31 19.79 0.32
CA GLY A 11 -5.13 19.58 1.53
C GLY A 11 -4.43 18.68 2.56
N THR A 12 -5.09 17.58 2.95
CA THR A 12 -4.58 16.60 3.94
C THR A 12 -3.27 15.95 3.51
N TYR A 13 -2.96 15.95 2.20
CA TYR A 13 -1.75 15.33 1.64
C TYR A 13 -0.62 16.35 1.36
N SER A 14 -0.75 17.59 1.82
CA SER A 14 0.20 18.71 1.56
C SER A 14 1.60 18.57 2.17
N GLY A 15 1.90 17.46 2.83
CA GLY A 15 3.24 17.13 3.34
C GLY A 15 3.83 15.84 2.77
N VAL A 16 3.17 15.22 1.78
CA VAL A 16 3.63 13.97 1.18
C VAL A 16 4.60 14.31 0.05
N ASP A 17 5.88 13.97 0.25
CA ASP A 17 6.89 14.08 -0.81
C ASP A 17 6.82 12.84 -1.71
N LEU A 18 6.43 13.06 -2.97
CA LEU A 18 6.37 12.01 -3.98
C LEU A 18 7.73 11.95 -4.70
N ASP A 19 8.68 11.23 -4.11
CA ASP A 19 9.98 10.96 -4.76
C ASP A 19 9.76 10.11 -6.02
N SER A 20 9.78 10.77 -7.18
CA SER A 20 9.72 10.15 -8.51
C SER A 20 10.80 9.08 -8.75
N ARG A 21 11.87 9.11 -7.95
CA ARG A 21 13.01 8.18 -8.01
C ARG A 21 13.03 7.19 -6.85
N VAL A 22 11.95 7.09 -6.07
CA VAL A 22 11.82 6.11 -4.98
C VAL A 22 12.02 4.67 -5.50
N PHE A 23 11.65 4.43 -6.76
CA PHE A 23 11.86 3.16 -7.44
C PHE A 23 13.12 3.12 -8.30
N GLU A 24 13.98 4.13 -8.28
CA GLU A 24 15.24 4.18 -9.05
C GLU A 24 16.48 4.03 -8.15
N ARG A 25 16.34 4.22 -6.83
CA ARG A 25 17.48 4.35 -5.92
C ARG A 25 17.82 3.10 -5.09
N GLY A 26 17.30 1.92 -5.43
CA GLY A 26 17.57 0.72 -4.64
C GLY A 26 17.77 -0.55 -5.45
N ILE A 27 18.62 -1.45 -4.95
CA ILE A 27 18.80 -2.86 -5.35
C ILE A 27 17.46 -3.68 -5.29
N TYR A 28 16.38 -3.02 -4.85
CA TYR A 28 15.04 -3.52 -4.57
C TYR A 28 13.97 -3.00 -5.53
N HIS A 29 14.32 -2.63 -6.77
CA HIS A 29 13.34 -2.24 -7.82
C HIS A 29 12.15 -3.22 -7.95
N MET A 30 12.33 -4.49 -7.58
CA MET A 30 11.28 -5.51 -7.62
C MET A 30 10.25 -5.45 -6.47
N LYS A 31 10.45 -4.61 -5.44
CA LYS A 31 9.63 -4.63 -4.21
C LYS A 31 8.99 -3.28 -3.84
N ALA A 32 8.81 -2.43 -4.85
CA ALA A 32 8.12 -1.16 -4.77
C ALA A 32 6.77 -1.24 -4.03
N ALA A 33 5.93 -2.18 -4.46
CA ALA A 33 4.61 -2.39 -3.89
C ALA A 33 4.68 -2.85 -2.43
N GLU A 34 5.60 -3.74 -2.10
CA GLU A 34 5.78 -4.27 -0.76
C GLU A 34 6.25 -3.21 0.23
N LEU A 35 7.11 -2.29 -0.21
CA LEU A 35 7.52 -1.14 0.62
C LEU A 35 6.36 -0.19 0.88
N ILE A 36 5.55 0.12 -0.15
CA ILE A 36 4.36 0.96 0.02
C ILE A 36 3.37 0.28 0.98
N LEU A 37 3.10 -1.02 0.79
CA LEU A 37 2.21 -1.78 1.65
C LEU A 37 2.71 -1.83 3.09
N GLN A 38 4.02 -2.05 3.29
CA GLN A 38 4.60 -2.02 4.63
C GLN A 38 4.44 -0.64 5.27
N PHE A 39 4.74 0.44 4.54
CA PHE A 39 4.55 1.80 5.03
C PHE A 39 3.09 2.05 5.45
N LEU A 40 2.13 1.73 4.59
CA LEU A 40 0.70 1.97 4.84
C LEU A 40 0.19 1.12 6.02
N LEU A 41 0.46 -0.18 6.04
CA LEU A 41 -0.06 -1.09 7.06
C LEU A 41 0.58 -0.84 8.43
N THR A 42 1.85 -0.41 8.48
CA THR A 42 2.49 -0.02 9.75
C THR A 42 1.95 1.28 10.32
N HIS A 43 1.57 2.25 9.48
CA HIS A 43 0.91 3.48 9.92
C HIS A 43 -0.53 3.23 10.36
N LEU A 44 -1.22 2.28 9.73
CA LEU A 44 -2.58 1.94 10.09
C LEU A 44 -2.65 1.19 11.43
N ASP A 45 -1.84 0.14 11.61
CA ASP A 45 -1.72 -0.60 12.88
C ASP A 45 -0.37 -1.34 12.95
N GLY A 46 0.62 -0.66 13.52
CA GLY A 46 1.97 -1.22 13.67
C GLY A 46 2.05 -2.45 14.59
N VAL A 47 1.11 -2.63 15.52
CA VAL A 47 1.09 -3.79 16.44
C VAL A 47 0.63 -5.01 15.66
N ARG A 48 -0.48 -4.88 14.93
CA ARG A 48 -0.99 -5.92 14.05
C ARG A 48 0.02 -6.28 12.97
N PHE A 49 0.68 -5.29 12.36
CA PHE A 49 1.71 -5.53 11.35
C PHE A 49 2.85 -6.39 11.91
N LYS A 50 3.41 -6.03 13.06
CA LYS A 50 4.48 -6.81 13.69
C LYS A 50 4.07 -8.25 13.99
N ARG A 51 2.81 -8.49 14.37
CA ARG A 51 2.29 -9.82 14.67
C ARG A 51 2.06 -10.65 13.39
N GLU A 52 1.43 -10.07 12.37
CA GLU A 52 0.99 -10.81 11.18
C GLU A 52 2.09 -10.97 10.12
N PHE A 53 3.08 -10.08 10.12
CA PHE A 53 4.15 -10.07 9.12
C PHE A 53 5.51 -10.49 9.69
N PHE A 54 5.57 -10.98 10.94
CA PHE A 54 6.81 -11.38 11.60
C PHE A 54 7.63 -12.38 10.78
N ASP A 55 6.99 -13.40 10.21
CA ASP A 55 7.67 -14.49 9.49
C ASP A 55 8.04 -14.13 8.04
N CYS A 56 7.43 -13.07 7.49
CA CYS A 56 7.59 -12.67 6.09
C CYS A 56 8.22 -11.29 5.89
N TRP A 57 8.51 -10.55 6.97
CA TRP A 57 9.18 -9.25 6.94
C TRP A 57 10.42 -9.21 7.86
N PRO A 58 11.59 -8.70 7.40
CA PRO A 58 11.86 -8.17 6.06
C PRO A 58 11.92 -9.27 5.00
N ILE A 59 11.50 -8.95 3.77
CA ILE A 59 11.43 -9.93 2.69
C ILE A 59 12.83 -10.25 2.16
N GLY A 60 13.39 -11.39 2.57
CA GLY A 60 14.69 -11.91 2.11
C GLY A 60 14.59 -12.83 0.89
N ASP A 61 13.51 -13.59 0.75
CA ASP A 61 13.39 -14.62 -0.30
C ASP A 61 12.02 -14.60 -1.06
N PRO A 62 11.87 -15.35 -2.17
CA PRO A 62 10.63 -15.38 -2.95
C PRO A 62 9.41 -15.95 -2.21
N ARG A 63 9.61 -16.86 -1.26
CA ARG A 63 8.54 -17.42 -0.43
C ARG A 63 8.02 -16.36 0.52
N GLN A 64 8.90 -15.66 1.22
CA GLN A 64 8.53 -14.52 2.06
C GLN A 64 7.82 -13.43 1.26
N ALA A 65 8.23 -13.18 0.01
CA ALA A 65 7.58 -12.20 -0.85
C ALA A 65 6.15 -12.61 -1.23
N ARG A 66 5.91 -13.91 -1.43
CA ARG A 66 4.58 -14.45 -1.67
C ARG A 66 3.73 -14.33 -0.41
N ASP A 67 4.25 -14.77 0.73
CA ASP A 67 3.55 -14.78 2.01
C ASP A 67 3.18 -13.35 2.43
N PHE A 68 4.11 -12.41 2.31
CA PHE A 68 3.87 -10.98 2.55
C PHE A 68 2.70 -10.44 1.72
N ARG A 69 2.71 -10.70 0.40
CA ARG A 69 1.63 -10.25 -0.49
C ARG A 69 0.30 -10.88 -0.11
N THR A 70 0.27 -12.17 0.21
CA THR A 70 -0.96 -12.86 0.65
C THR A 70 -1.55 -12.23 1.92
N HIS A 71 -0.72 -11.97 2.94
CA HIS A 71 -1.16 -11.31 4.17
C HIS A 71 -1.63 -9.87 3.91
N ALA A 72 -0.88 -9.10 3.13
CA ALA A 72 -1.22 -7.72 2.79
C ALA A 72 -2.56 -7.64 2.04
N PHE A 73 -2.78 -8.47 1.02
CA PHE A 73 -4.04 -8.47 0.27
C PHE A 73 -5.23 -8.90 1.13
N LYS A 74 -5.04 -9.88 2.03
CA LYS A 74 -6.10 -10.26 2.96
C LYS A 74 -6.50 -9.11 3.88
N TRP A 75 -5.52 -8.37 4.42
CA TRP A 75 -5.80 -7.22 5.26
C TRP A 75 -6.48 -6.09 4.45
N LEU A 76 -6.03 -5.82 3.22
CA LEU A 76 -6.70 -4.84 2.36
C LEU A 76 -8.16 -5.22 2.07
N ASP A 77 -8.46 -6.50 1.84
CA ASP A 77 -9.84 -6.94 1.62
C ASP A 77 -10.70 -6.83 2.90
N GLU A 78 -10.12 -7.11 4.07
CA GLU A 78 -10.78 -6.86 5.37
C GLU A 78 -11.11 -5.38 5.56
N LEU A 79 -10.17 -4.49 5.22
CA LEU A 79 -10.40 -3.04 5.27
C LEU A 79 -11.50 -2.62 4.30
N ARG A 80 -11.47 -3.13 3.06
CA ARG A 80 -12.49 -2.85 2.05
C ARG A 80 -13.89 -3.26 2.53
N ARG A 81 -14.01 -4.44 3.14
CA ARG A 81 -15.28 -4.94 3.69
C ARG A 81 -15.75 -4.12 4.88
N GLY A 82 -14.83 -3.79 5.81
CA GLY A 82 -15.13 -2.96 6.97
C GLY A 82 -15.57 -1.54 6.61
N SER A 83 -15.03 -0.98 5.52
CA SER A 83 -15.48 0.31 4.96
C SER A 83 -16.86 0.23 4.29
N ALA A 84 -17.17 -0.88 3.61
CA ALA A 84 -18.46 -1.07 2.95
C ALA A 84 -19.63 -1.23 3.95
N GLU A 85 -19.38 -1.82 5.12
CA GLU A 85 -20.40 -2.07 6.15
C GLU A 85 -20.76 -0.81 6.96
N LYS A 86 -19.89 0.20 6.99
CA LYS A 86 -20.10 1.39 7.83
C LYS A 86 -20.91 2.52 7.19
N GLY A 87 -21.27 2.43 5.90
CA GLY A 87 -22.09 3.45 5.25
C GLY A 87 -21.51 4.87 5.30
N ASP A 88 -20.21 5.02 5.60
CA ASP A 88 -19.55 6.32 5.70
C ASP A 88 -19.40 6.90 4.29
N GLU A 89 -20.18 7.95 4.02
CA GLU A 89 -20.21 8.74 2.78
C GLU A 89 -18.84 9.38 2.41
N VAL A 90 -17.81 9.20 3.25
CA VAL A 90 -16.46 9.76 3.10
C VAL A 90 -15.44 8.71 2.58
N GLY A 91 -15.79 7.43 2.50
CA GLY A 91 -14.82 6.35 2.34
C GLY A 91 -15.16 5.32 1.28
N GLN A 92 -15.79 5.72 0.17
CA GLN A 92 -16.06 4.79 -0.93
C GLN A 92 -14.72 4.32 -1.52
N TRP A 93 -14.33 3.08 -1.19
CA TRP A 93 -13.18 2.43 -1.81
C TRP A 93 -13.30 2.62 -3.32
N PRO A 94 -12.29 3.19 -4.00
CA PRO A 94 -12.45 3.59 -5.39
C PRO A 94 -12.90 2.40 -6.22
N THR A 95 -14.13 2.50 -6.75
CA THR A 95 -14.77 1.44 -7.51
C THR A 95 -13.97 1.23 -8.78
N GLU A 96 -13.22 0.13 -8.82
CA GLU A 96 -12.47 -0.39 -9.96
C GLU A 96 -11.63 0.66 -10.71
N VAL A 97 -10.42 0.91 -10.23
CA VAL A 97 -9.36 1.42 -11.12
C VAL A 97 -9.10 0.30 -12.14
N PRO A 98 -9.40 0.49 -13.44
CA PRO A 98 -9.18 -0.55 -14.43
C PRO A 98 -7.69 -0.85 -14.50
N VAL A 99 -7.29 -2.02 -13.98
CA VAL A 99 -5.93 -2.53 -14.13
C VAL A 99 -5.75 -2.84 -15.60
N ARG A 100 -5.12 -1.94 -16.35
CA ARG A 100 -4.71 -2.22 -17.73
C ARG A 100 -3.70 -3.36 -17.67
N ARG A 101 -4.14 -4.55 -18.10
CA ARG A 101 -3.24 -5.65 -18.43
C ARG A 101 -2.60 -5.27 -19.77
N SER A 102 -1.32 -4.90 -19.72
CA SER A 102 -0.46 -4.75 -20.90
C SER A 102 0.03 -6.11 -21.37
#